data_AF-A0A1B6IUC5-F1
#
_entry.id   AF-A0A1B6IUC5-F1
#
_cell.length_a   1.000
_cell.length_b   1.000
_cell.length_c   1.000
_cell.angle_alpha   90.00
_cell.angle_beta   90.00
_cell.angle_gamma   90.00
#
_symmetry.space_group_name_H-M   'P 1'
#
loop_
_entity.id
_entity.type
_entity.pdbx_description
1 polymer ?
#
loop_
_entity_poly.entity_id
_entity_poly.type
_entity_poly.pdbx_seq_one_letter_code
_entity_poly.pdbx_strand_id
1 'polypeptide(L)'
;MGTSASQHVDYATNEYLIRFVGKESISPNNPFWNRFLSFTLKPPATRTDDETLIQKILPMCEALRENNLQTGNLASLLHVLFNLSSQLLGSAEMENNMFSWQTFNGLFIVRCFTKYLVQTGKE
;
A
#
# COMPACT_ATOMS: atom_id res chain seq x y z
N MET A 1 15.31 -15.37 -16.03
CA MET A 1 14.01 -15.41 -16.76
C MET A 1 12.92 -15.03 -15.78
N GLY A 2 12.45 -13.78 -15.82
CA GLY A 2 11.35 -13.30 -14.99
C GLY A 2 10.42 -12.53 -15.91
N THR A 3 9.33 -13.19 -16.27
CA THR A 3 8.31 -12.72 -17.19
C THR A 3 7.83 -11.32 -16.80
N SER A 4 7.85 -10.42 -17.78
CA SER A 4 7.24 -9.09 -17.74
C SER A 4 5.78 -9.20 -17.29
N ALA A 5 5.53 -9.03 -15.99
CA ALA A 5 4.19 -8.76 -15.50
C ALA A 5 3.89 -7.30 -15.86
N SER A 6 3.08 -7.15 -16.90
CA SER A 6 2.43 -5.96 -17.42
C SER A 6 2.63 -4.67 -16.63
N GLN A 7 3.28 -3.69 -17.26
CA GLN A 7 3.52 -2.32 -16.77
C GLN A 7 2.26 -1.46 -16.55
N HIS A 8 1.07 -2.08 -16.49
CA HIS A 8 -0.21 -1.46 -16.19
C HIS A 8 -0.93 -2.31 -15.15
N VAL A 9 -0.64 -2.08 -13.87
CA VAL A 9 -1.49 -2.57 -12.79
C VAL A 9 -2.79 -1.78 -12.88
N ASP A 10 -3.87 -2.44 -13.31
CA ASP A 10 -5.19 -1.90 -13.09
C ASP A 10 -5.49 -2.00 -11.59
N TYR A 11 -5.38 -0.86 -10.91
CA TYR A 11 -5.63 -0.76 -9.47
C TYR A 11 -7.05 -1.22 -9.12
N ALA A 12 -8.00 -1.12 -10.06
CA ALA A 12 -9.39 -1.52 -9.85
C ALA A 12 -9.59 -3.04 -9.80
N THR A 13 -8.72 -3.83 -10.43
CA THR A 13 -8.85 -5.30 -10.49
C THR A 13 -7.87 -6.04 -9.58
N ASN A 14 -7.07 -5.32 -8.80
CA ASN A 14 -6.09 -5.93 -7.92
C ASN A 14 -6.78 -6.51 -6.67
N GLU A 15 -6.84 -7.85 -6.60
CA GLU A 15 -7.49 -8.58 -5.50
C GLU A 15 -6.98 -8.19 -4.10
N TYR A 16 -5.69 -7.85 -3.99
CA TYR A 16 -5.10 -7.48 -2.71
C TYR A 16 -5.50 -6.06 -2.29
N LEU A 17 -5.59 -5.12 -3.24
CA LEU A 17 -6.10 -3.79 -2.97
C LEU A 17 -7.59 -3.83 -2.61
N ILE A 18 -8.40 -4.59 -3.36
CA ILE A 18 -9.83 -4.79 -3.06
C ILE A 18 -10.00 -5.36 -1.65
N ARG A 19 -9.21 -6.37 -1.29
CA ARG A 19 -9.26 -6.95 0.05
C ARG A 19 -8.83 -5.96 1.13
N PHE A 20 -7.77 -5.19 0.88
CA PHE A 20 -7.27 -4.18 1.82
C PHE A 20 -8.32 -3.09 2.12
N VAL A 21 -9.04 -2.61 1.11
CA VAL A 21 -10.09 -1.58 1.27
C VAL A 21 -11.47 -2.15 1.58
N GLY A 22 -11.57 -3.48 1.67
CA GLY A 22 -12.81 -4.21 1.88
C GLY A 22 -13.36 -4.08 3.31
N LYS A 23 -14.42 -4.87 3.57
CA LYS A 23 -15.18 -4.85 4.83
C LYS A 23 -14.63 -5.79 5.91
N GLU A 24 -13.61 -6.58 5.59
CA GLU A 24 -12.99 -7.51 6.52
C GLU A 24 -11.73 -6.92 7.15
N SER A 25 -11.56 -7.15 8.45
CA SER A 25 -10.35 -6.77 9.17
C SER A 25 -9.20 -7.72 8.82
N ILE A 26 -8.02 -7.16 8.59
CA ILE A 26 -6.80 -7.91 8.28
C ILE A 26 -5.82 -7.75 9.43
N SER A 27 -5.60 -8.82 10.19
CA SER A 27 -4.61 -8.83 11.27
C SER A 27 -3.21 -8.43 10.78
N PRO A 28 -2.42 -7.65 11.56
CA PRO A 28 -1.03 -7.32 11.22
C PRO A 28 -0.14 -8.55 10.99
N ASN A 29 -0.45 -9.69 11.61
CA ASN A 29 0.32 -10.93 11.48
C ASN A 29 -0.14 -11.80 10.29
N ASN A 30 -1.12 -11.35 9.51
CA ASN A 30 -1.66 -12.13 8.40
C ASN A 30 -0.66 -12.22 7.24
N PRO A 31 -0.42 -13.41 6.66
CA PRO A 31 0.48 -13.58 5.50
C PRO A 31 0.03 -12.82 4.25
N PHE A 32 -1.21 -12.31 4.22
CA PHE A 32 -1.70 -11.34 3.24
C PHE A 32 -0.70 -10.22 2.97
N TRP A 33 -0.09 -9.64 4.01
CA TRP A 33 0.81 -8.49 3.87
C TRP A 33 2.05 -8.79 3.03
N ASN A 34 2.56 -10.03 3.07
CA ASN A 34 3.69 -10.43 2.25
C ASN A 34 3.35 -10.36 0.77
N ARG A 35 2.15 -10.79 0.38
CA ARG A 35 1.69 -10.71 -1.02
C ARG A 35 1.30 -9.29 -1.38
N PHE A 36 0.54 -8.63 -0.51
CA PHE A 36 0.08 -7.28 -0.71
C PHE A 36 1.22 -6.28 -0.86
N LEU A 37 2.35 -6.45 -0.17
CA LEU A 37 3.49 -5.52 -0.23
C LEU A 37 4.58 -5.93 -1.25
N SER A 38 4.40 -7.03 -1.98
CA SER A 38 5.38 -7.50 -2.98
C SER A 38 5.08 -7.06 -4.41
N PHE A 39 3.98 -6.33 -4.64
CA PHE A 39 3.69 -5.75 -5.95
C PHE A 39 4.74 -4.72 -6.39
N THR A 40 4.92 -4.52 -7.70
CA THR A 40 5.81 -3.47 -8.19
C THR A 40 5.04 -2.17 -8.27
N LEU A 41 5.33 -1.24 -7.36
CA LEU A 41 4.84 0.14 -7.46
C LEU A 41 5.87 0.99 -8.17
N LYS A 42 5.42 1.72 -9.19
CA LYS A 42 6.19 2.81 -9.77
C LYS A 42 5.65 4.12 -9.19
N PRO A 43 6.40 4.81 -8.31
CA PRO A 43 6.01 6.14 -7.89
C PRO A 43 5.87 7.07 -9.09
N PRO A 44 4.95 8.05 -9.02
CA PRO A 44 4.83 9.05 -10.05
C PRO A 44 6.13 9.85 -10.14
N ALA A 45 6.63 10.07 -11.35
CA ALA A 45 7.86 10.84 -11.59
C ALA A 45 7.55 12.33 -11.77
N THR A 46 6.33 12.66 -12.20
CA THR A 46 5.87 14.02 -12.43
C THR A 46 4.60 14.33 -11.62
N ARG A 47 4.28 15.62 -11.49
CA ARG A 47 3.02 16.06 -10.91
C ARG A 47 1.81 15.49 -11.66
N THR A 48 1.87 15.45 -12.99
CA THR A 48 0.79 14.91 -13.83
C THR A 48 0.59 13.41 -13.60
N ASP A 49 1.68 12.65 -13.41
CA ASP A 49 1.58 11.23 -13.06
C ASP A 49 0.93 11.04 -11.69
N ASP A 50 1.26 11.91 -10.72
CA ASP A 50 0.72 11.86 -9.36
C ASP A 50 -0.77 12.22 -9.35
N GLU A 51 -1.19 13.22 -10.11
CA GLU A 51 -2.62 13.56 -10.30
C GLU A 51 -3.37 12.39 -10.97
N THR A 52 -2.80 11.80 -12.02
CA THR A 52 -3.38 10.63 -12.72
C THR A 52 -3.51 9.43 -11.80
N LEU A 53 -2.50 9.17 -10.98
CA LEU A 53 -2.52 8.09 -9.99
C LEU A 53 -3.65 8.30 -8.99
N ILE A 54 -3.77 9.50 -8.42
CA ILE A 54 -4.82 9.80 -7.44
C ILE A 54 -6.21 9.57 -8.02
N GLN A 55 -6.45 10.00 -9.27
CA GLN A 55 -7.74 9.74 -9.94
C GLN A 55 -8.03 8.24 -10.08
N LYS A 56 -7.01 7.42 -10.40
CA LYS A 56 -7.17 5.97 -10.55
C LYS A 56 -7.47 5.26 -9.23
N ILE A 57 -6.87 5.71 -8.13
CA ILE A 57 -7.04 5.06 -6.82
C ILE A 57 -8.19 5.66 -6.00
N LEU A 58 -8.81 6.74 -6.47
CA LEU A 58 -9.87 7.44 -5.76
C LEU A 58 -10.99 6.50 -5.25
N PRO A 59 -11.54 5.57 -6.05
CA PRO A 59 -12.58 4.64 -5.56
C PRO A 59 -12.08 3.74 -4.42
N MET A 60 -10.80 3.37 -4.45
CA MET A 60 -10.18 2.56 -3.40
C MET A 60 -9.98 3.38 -2.12
N CYS A 61 -9.60 4.66 -2.26
CA CYS A 61 -9.50 5.58 -1.13
C CYS A 61 -10.85 5.83 -0.46
N GLU A 62 -11.92 5.99 -1.24
CA GLU A 62 -13.29 6.13 -0.74
C GLU A 62 -13.75 4.86 0.00
N ALA A 63 -13.57 3.69 -0.62
CA ALA A 63 -13.90 2.41 0.02
C ALA A 63 -13.12 2.19 1.33
N LEU A 64 -11.82 2.52 1.34
CA LEU A 64 -11.03 2.44 2.56
C LEU A 64 -11.57 3.41 3.62
N ARG A 65 -11.87 4.66 3.26
CA ARG A 65 -12.42 5.65 4.21
C ARG A 65 -13.71 5.14 4.86
N GLU A 66 -14.62 4.57 4.08
CA GLU A 66 -15.90 4.04 4.57
C GLU A 66 -15.73 2.83 5.49
N ASN A 67 -14.85 1.89 5.13
CA ASN A 67 -14.72 0.63 5.84
C ASN A 67 -13.70 0.68 6.99
N ASN A 68 -12.71 1.58 6.95
CA ASN A 68 -11.54 1.55 7.84
C ASN A 68 -11.85 1.85 9.30
N LEU A 69 -12.92 2.59 9.60
CA LEU A 69 -13.39 2.79 10.99
C LEU A 69 -13.78 1.46 11.65
N GLN A 70 -14.28 0.51 10.86
CA GLN A 70 -14.66 -0.83 11.33
C GLN A 70 -13.51 -1.84 11.19
N THR A 71 -12.77 -1.82 10.07
CA THR A 71 -11.78 -2.86 9.78
C THR A 71 -10.43 -2.61 10.42
N GLY A 72 -10.04 -1.35 10.64
CA GLY A 72 -8.71 -0.98 11.13
C GLY A 72 -7.57 -1.38 10.19
N ASN A 73 -7.83 -1.55 8.89
CA ASN A 73 -6.83 -2.05 7.95
C ASN A 73 -5.64 -1.08 7.74
N LEU A 74 -5.88 0.24 7.81
CA LEU A 74 -4.82 1.24 7.79
C LEU A 74 -3.93 1.15 9.03
N ALA A 75 -4.52 0.98 10.22
CA ALA A 75 -3.75 0.79 11.45
C ALA A 75 -2.92 -0.51 11.38
N SER A 76 -3.51 -1.58 10.85
CA SER A 76 -2.82 -2.86 10.66
C SER A 76 -1.64 -2.75 9.69
N LEU A 77 -1.79 -1.99 8.59
CA LEU A 77 -0.68 -1.68 7.69
C LEU A 77 0.43 -0.89 8.39
N LEU A 78 0.10 0.07 9.25
CA LEU A 78 1.10 0.83 10.01
C LEU A 78 1.89 -0.09 10.97
N HIS A 79 1.22 -1.02 11.66
CA HIS A 79 1.90 -2.02 12.49
C HIS A 79 2.87 -2.89 11.67
N VAL A 80 2.44 -3.35 10.50
CA VAL A 80 3.30 -4.10 9.57
C VAL A 80 4.51 -3.27 9.15
N LEU A 81 4.30 -2.00 8.80
CA LEU A 81 5.38 -1.08 8.44
C LEU A 81 6.38 -0.86 9.56
N PHE A 82 5.94 -0.73 10.81
CA PHE A 82 6.86 -0.63 11.95
C PHE A 82 7.70 -1.90 12.07
N ASN A 83 7.09 -3.08 11.97
CA ASN A 83 7.82 -4.35 12.03
C ASN A 83 8.82 -4.51 10.87
N LEU A 84 8.43 -4.12 9.65
CA LEU A 84 9.31 -4.15 8.48
C LEU A 84 10.48 -3.16 8.64
N SER A 85 10.21 -1.97 9.16
CA SER A 85 11.24 -0.95 9.41
C SER A 85 12.23 -1.39 10.48
N SER A 86 11.76 -2.01 11.57
CA SER A 86 12.63 -2.57 12.60
C SER A 86 13.51 -3.70 12.07
N GLN A 87 12.96 -4.59 11.22
CA GLN A 87 13.72 -5.64 10.57
C GLN A 87 14.78 -5.09 9.61
N LEU A 88 14.40 -4.08 8.81
CA LEU A 88 15.29 -3.41 7.87
C LEU A 88 16.46 -2.70 8.57
N LEU A 89 16.20 -2.05 9.71
CA LEU A 89 17.24 -1.41 10.52
C LEU A 89 18.16 -2.45 11.21
N GLY A 90 17.63 -3.61 11.57
CA GLY A 90 18.40 -4.70 12.17
C GLY A 90 19.21 -5.53 11.15
N SER A 91 18.87 -5.47 9.86
CA SER A 91 19.57 -6.19 8.79
C SER A 91 20.79 -5.40 8.30
N ALA A 92 21.79 -5.20 9.15
CA ALA A 92 23.02 -4.48 8.80
C ALA A 92 23.92 -5.24 7.79
N GLU A 93 23.65 -6.53 7.51
CA GLU A 93 24.55 -7.39 6.71
C GLU A 93 23.85 -8.25 5.62
N MET A 94 22.52 -8.22 5.49
CA MET A 94 21.84 -8.96 4.43
C MET A 94 21.40 -8.01 3.32
N GLU A 95 21.71 -8.35 2.06
CA GLU A 95 21.06 -7.85 0.84
C GLU A 95 19.56 -8.23 0.81
N ASN A 96 18.82 -7.94 1.87
CA ASN A 96 17.40 -8.24 1.96
C ASN A 96 16.60 -7.16 1.22
N ASN A 97 16.76 -7.16 -0.11
CA ASN A 97 16.01 -6.37 -1.07
C ASN A 97 14.50 -6.50 -0.84
N MET A 98 14.04 -7.63 -0.27
CA MET A 98 12.64 -7.83 0.08
C MET A 98 12.13 -6.85 1.15
N PHE A 99 12.82 -6.69 2.29
CA PHE A 99 12.36 -5.79 3.34
C PHE A 99 12.41 -4.33 2.89
N SER A 100 13.46 -3.95 2.15
CA SER A 100 13.54 -2.62 1.53
C SER A 100 12.36 -2.37 0.59
N TRP A 101 12.07 -3.33 -0.29
CA TRP A 101 10.97 -3.23 -1.26
C TRP A 101 9.61 -3.15 -0.56
N GLN A 102 9.33 -4.06 0.38
CA GLN A 102 8.06 -4.09 1.10
C GLN A 102 7.85 -2.82 1.94
N THR A 103 8.91 -2.33 2.58
CA THR A 103 8.89 -1.06 3.33
C THR A 103 8.58 0.11 2.39
N PHE A 104 9.29 0.20 1.25
CA PHE A 104 9.05 1.22 0.24
C PHE A 104 7.60 1.22 -0.25
N ASN A 105 7.07 0.05 -0.59
CA ASN A 105 5.70 -0.11 -1.05
C ASN A 105 4.69 0.30 0.03
N GLY A 106 4.87 -0.16 1.26
CA GLY A 106 3.98 0.20 2.36
C GLY A 106 3.98 1.71 2.60
N LEU A 107 5.15 2.37 2.57
CA LEU A 107 5.26 3.82 2.69
C LEU A 107 4.54 4.54 1.54
N PHE A 108 4.66 4.04 0.31
CA PHE A 108 3.98 4.61 -0.85
C PHE A 108 2.46 4.51 -0.74
N ILE A 109 1.95 3.37 -0.28
CA ILE A 109 0.53 3.14 -0.03
C ILE A 109 0.02 4.11 1.05
N VAL A 110 0.73 4.21 2.18
CA VAL A 110 0.41 5.15 3.25
C VAL A 110 0.42 6.60 2.74
N ARG A 111 1.41 6.99 1.93
CA ARG A 111 1.46 8.32 1.30
C ARG A 111 0.18 8.59 0.49
N CYS A 112 -0.24 7.64 -0.34
CA CYS A 112 -1.40 7.80 -1.20
C CYS A 112 -2.68 8.03 -0.39
N PHE A 113 -2.92 7.21 0.64
CA PHE A 113 -4.10 7.34 1.48
C PHE A 113 -4.07 8.55 2.40
N THR A 114 -2.94 8.86 3.03
CA THR A 114 -2.81 10.07 3.87
C THR A 114 -2.98 11.35 3.05
N LYS A 115 -2.44 11.39 1.83
CA LYS A 115 -2.68 12.50 0.90
C LYS A 115 -4.17 12.67 0.61
N TYR A 116 -4.88 11.59 0.28
CA TYR A 116 -6.33 11.63 0.07
C TYR A 116 -7.05 12.18 1.31
N LEU A 117 -6.77 11.61 2.49
CA LEU A 117 -7.42 12.03 3.75
C LEU A 117 -7.19 13.51 4.07
N VAL A 118 -5.99 14.04 3.83
CA VAL A 118 -5.71 15.48 4.04
C VAL A 118 -6.43 16.35 3.02
N GLN A 119 -6.58 15.88 1.78
CA GLN A 119 -7.27 16.63 0.73
C GLN A 119 -8.79 16.64 0.92
N THR A 120 -9.37 15.57 1.48
CA THR A 120 -10.82 15.44 1.68
C THR A 120 -11.29 15.73 3.10
N GLY A 121 -10.41 15.69 4.10
CA GLY A 121 -10.73 15.91 5.52
C GLY A 121 -10.93 17.38 5.92
N LYS A 122 -11.15 18.27 4.95
CA LYS A 122 -11.58 19.64 5.20
C LYS A 122 -13.10 19.68 5.19
N GLU A 123 -13.69 19.35 6.33
CA GLU A 123 -15.05 19.78 6.70
C GLU A 123 -14.97 21.08 7.52
#